data_AF-A0AAE6IB55-F1
#
_entry.id   AF-A0AAE6IB55-F1
#
_cell.length_a   1.000
_cell.length_b   1.000
_cell.length_c   1.000
_cell.angle_alpha   90.00
_cell.angle_beta   90.00
_cell.angle_gamma   90.00
#
_symmetry.space_group_name_H-M   'P 1'
#
loop_
_entity.id
_entity.type
_entity.pdbx_description
1 polymer ?
#
loop_
_entity_poly.entity_id
_entity_poly.type
_entity_poly.pdbx_seq_one_letter_code
_entity_poly.pdbx_strand_id
1 'polypeptide(L)'
;MLNIIVTKHAINRYISRILSDGEKVNITKIEEDLINIALNGQLVTKKKMINEENSWKKVIQYDGITILVVEKKLVVEKKNSLVIITCLGDNTSHKWYKTQKLKDQRKLY
;
A
#
# COMPACT_ATOMS: atom_id res chain seq x y z
N MET A 1 2.11 -12.89 18.02
CA MET A 1 1.95 -11.44 17.78
C MET A 1 2.34 -11.14 16.34
N LEU A 2 1.50 -10.37 15.63
CA LEU A 2 1.80 -9.88 14.29
C LEU A 2 2.58 -8.58 14.42
N ASN A 3 3.81 -8.54 13.92
CA ASN A 3 4.60 -7.31 13.90
C ASN A 3 4.28 -6.52 12.63
N ILE A 4 3.66 -5.34 12.74
CA ILE A 4 3.29 -4.52 11.58
C ILE A 4 4.24 -3.34 11.51
N ILE A 5 4.91 -3.18 10.38
CA ILE A 5 5.88 -2.11 10.14
C ILE A 5 5.38 -1.26 8.98
N VAL A 6 5.17 0.03 9.24
CA VAL A 6 4.87 1.01 8.19
C VAL A 6 6.16 1.66 7.75
N THR A 7 6.48 1.59 6.46
CA THR A 7 7.69 2.25 5.96
C THR A 7 7.45 3.74 5.75
N LYS A 8 8.50 4.55 5.93
CA LYS A 8 8.48 5.99 5.58
C LYS A 8 8.03 6.23 4.13
N HIS A 9 8.40 5.32 3.22
CA HIS A 9 7.94 5.38 1.83
C HIS A 9 6.42 5.25 1.71
N ALA A 10 5.79 4.36 2.47
CA ALA A 10 4.33 4.22 2.47
C ALA A 10 3.62 5.48 2.98
N ILE A 11 4.13 6.09 4.06
CA ILE A 11 3.60 7.33 4.64
C ILE A 11 3.68 8.47 3.62
N ASN A 12 4.85 8.69 3.02
CA ASN A 12 5.03 9.73 1.99
C ASN A 12 4.11 9.52 0.77
N ARG A 13 3.87 8.26 0.42
CA ARG A 13 2.96 7.92 -0.68
C ARG A 13 1.50 8.12 -0.32
N TYR A 14 1.12 7.93 0.94
CA TYR A 14 -0.20 8.27 1.44
C TYR A 14 -0.41 9.79 1.38
N ILE A 15 0.55 10.57 1.90
CA ILE A 15 0.49 12.04 1.87
C ILE A 15 0.33 12.56 0.43
N SER A 16 1.16 12.08 -0.50
CA SER A 16 1.12 12.57 -1.88
C SER A 16 -0.08 12.10 -2.72
N ARG A 17 -0.87 11.14 -2.25
CA ARG A 17 -1.92 10.49 -3.07
C ARG A 17 -3.32 10.54 -2.47
N ILE A 18 -3.41 10.67 -1.16
CA ILE A 18 -4.66 10.59 -0.40
C ILE A 18 -4.96 11.92 0.29
N LEU A 19 -3.97 12.51 0.98
CA LEU A 19 -4.14 13.80 1.63
C LEU A 19 -4.35 14.90 0.58
N SER A 20 -5.35 15.74 0.82
CA SER A 20 -5.67 16.88 -0.03
C SER A 20 -4.79 18.08 0.33
N ASP A 21 -4.59 18.98 -0.63
CA ASP A 21 -3.86 20.23 -0.39
C ASP A 21 -4.54 21.03 0.75
N GLY A 22 -3.76 21.35 1.78
CA GLY A 22 -4.21 22.10 2.96
C GLY A 22 -4.58 21.26 4.19
N GLU A 23 -4.62 19.92 4.08
CA GLU A 23 -4.79 19.07 5.26
C GLU A 23 -3.52 19.01 6.12
N LYS A 24 -3.68 19.07 7.44
CA LYS A 24 -2.56 18.92 8.37
C LYS A 24 -2.05 17.48 8.35
N VAL A 25 -0.77 17.31 8.04
CA VAL A 25 -0.10 16.01 8.07
C VAL A 25 0.02 15.53 9.52
N ASN A 26 -0.68 14.45 9.84
CA ASN A 26 -0.53 13.72 11.11
C ASN A 26 0.01 12.32 10.82
N ILE A 27 1.31 12.12 11.08
CA ILE A 27 2.01 10.87 10.76
C ILE A 27 1.42 9.68 11.52
N THR A 28 1.13 9.83 12.81
CA THR A 28 0.57 8.76 13.65
C THR A 28 -0.77 8.29 13.11
N LYS A 29 -1.65 9.22 12.73
CA LYS A 29 -2.94 8.88 12.12
C LYS A 29 -2.76 8.16 10.78
N ILE A 30 -1.80 8.57 9.95
CA ILE A 30 -1.51 7.91 8.67
C ILE A 30 -1.00 6.47 8.89
N GLU A 31 -0.15 6.26 9.90
CA GLU A 31 0.30 4.92 10.27
C GLU A 31 -0.86 4.04 10.74
N GLU A 32 -1.72 4.57 11.61
CA GLU A 32 -2.94 3.89 12.07
C GLU A 32 -3.87 3.53 10.89
N ASP A 33 -4.10 4.46 9.96
CA ASP A 33 -4.91 4.22 8.76
C ASP A 33 -4.31 3.11 7.89
N LEU A 34 -2.99 3.16 7.63
CA LEU A 34 -2.30 2.14 6.83
C LEU A 34 -2.34 0.76 7.51
N ILE A 35 -2.17 0.71 8.83
CA ILE A 35 -2.30 -0.52 9.62
C ILE A 35 -3.74 -1.05 9.55
N ASN A 36 -4.73 -0.18 9.68
CA ASN A 36 -6.13 -0.52 9.59
C ASN A 36 -6.48 -1.13 8.23
N ILE A 37 -6.01 -0.52 7.13
CA ILE A 37 -6.17 -1.06 5.77
C ILE A 37 -5.51 -2.45 5.67
N ALA A 38 -4.32 -2.64 6.25
CA ALA A 38 -3.63 -3.94 6.20
C ALA A 38 -4.35 -5.07 6.96
N LEU A 39 -5.07 -4.72 8.03
CA LEU A 39 -5.79 -5.67 8.88
C LEU A 39 -7.21 -5.97 8.40
N ASN A 40 -7.94 -4.93 7.99
CA ASN A 40 -9.36 -5.02 7.65
C ASN A 40 -9.64 -4.97 6.15
N GLY A 41 -8.61 -4.74 5.34
CA GLY A 41 -8.74 -4.64 3.89
C GLY A 41 -8.95 -5.97 3.18
N GLN A 42 -9.61 -5.90 2.04
CA GLN A 42 -9.80 -7.02 1.14
C GLN A 42 -8.51 -7.32 0.37
N LEU A 43 -8.10 -8.58 0.39
CA LEU A 43 -6.98 -9.06 -0.41
C LEU A 43 -7.34 -9.04 -1.91
N VAL A 44 -6.68 -8.18 -2.67
CA VAL A 44 -6.85 -8.08 -4.13
C VAL A 44 -5.92 -9.04 -4.86
N THR A 45 -4.67 -9.14 -4.41
CA THR A 45 -3.68 -10.01 -5.05
C THR A 45 -2.70 -10.55 -4.03
N LYS A 46 -2.25 -11.79 -4.21
CA LYS A 46 -1.18 -12.40 -3.41
C LYS A 46 -0.20 -13.11 -4.34
N LYS A 47 1.08 -12.77 -4.23
CA LYS A 47 2.16 -13.37 -5.02
C LYS A 47 3.31 -13.78 -4.11
N LYS A 48 3.79 -15.01 -4.26
CA LYS A 48 4.99 -15.48 -3.56
C LYS A 48 6.22 -14.75 -4.10
N MET A 49 7.11 -14.30 -3.22
CA MET A 49 8.38 -13.71 -3.63
C MET A 49 9.35 -14.83 -4.05
N ILE A 50 10.05 -14.62 -5.17
CA ILE A 50 10.94 -15.63 -5.74
C ILE A 50 12.27 -15.68 -4.98
N ASN A 51 12.72 -14.53 -4.45
CA ASN A 51 14.04 -14.36 -3.84
C ASN A 51 14.02 -14.35 -2.30
N GLU A 52 12.86 -14.51 -1.66
CA GLU A 52 12.76 -14.60 -0.20
C GLU A 52 11.88 -15.79 0.19
N GLU A 53 12.48 -16.73 0.90
CA GLU A 53 11.76 -17.89 1.43
C GLU A 53 10.70 -17.43 2.44
N ASN A 54 9.47 -17.91 2.29
CA ASN A 54 8.35 -17.59 3.16
C ASN A 54 7.90 -16.11 3.19
N SER A 55 8.15 -15.38 2.10
CA SER A 55 7.63 -14.03 1.88
C SER A 55 6.53 -14.00 0.81
N TRP A 56 5.43 -13.28 1.10
CA TRP A 56 4.35 -13.00 0.15
C TRP A 56 4.15 -11.50 -0.02
N LYS A 57 4.14 -11.07 -1.27
CA LYS A 57 3.67 -9.75 -1.66
C LYS A 57 2.15 -9.78 -1.78
N LYS A 58 1.46 -8.90 -1.06
CA LYS A 58 0.00 -8.75 -1.11
C LYS A 58 -0.38 -7.33 -1.51
N VAL A 59 -1.44 -7.22 -2.29
CA VAL A 59 -2.14 -5.96 -2.57
C VAL A 59 -3.45 -6.04 -1.79
N ILE A 60 -3.68 -5.06 -0.92
CA ILE A 60 -4.85 -5.00 -0.05
C ILE A 60 -5.57 -3.68 -0.34
N GLN A 61 -6.90 -3.73 -0.40
CA GLN A 61 -7.73 -2.57 -0.63
C GLN A 61 -8.76 -2.42 0.49
N TYR A 62 -8.94 -1.20 0.98
CA TYR A 62 -9.95 -0.87 1.97
C TYR A 62 -10.39 0.58 1.74
N ASP A 63 -11.72 0.79 1.71
CA ASP A 63 -12.34 2.11 1.55
C ASP A 63 -11.75 2.95 0.40
N GLY A 64 -11.66 2.36 -0.79
CA GLY A 64 -11.09 3.01 -1.99
C GLY A 64 -9.55 3.04 -2.02
N ILE A 65 -8.88 3.00 -0.88
CA ILE A 65 -7.41 3.06 -0.77
C ILE A 65 -6.78 1.69 -0.97
N THR A 66 -5.78 1.62 -1.84
CA THR A 66 -5.01 0.39 -2.08
C THR A 66 -3.61 0.51 -1.52
N ILE A 67 -3.14 -0.51 -0.79
CA ILE A 67 -1.77 -0.59 -0.27
C ILE A 67 -1.06 -1.85 -0.75
N LEU A 68 0.27 -1.78 -0.74
CA LEU A 68 1.13 -2.92 -0.98
C LEU A 68 1.84 -3.33 0.31
N VAL A 69 1.69 -4.59 0.68
CA VAL A 69 2.31 -5.16 1.87
C VAL A 69 3.14 -6.38 1.53
N VAL A 70 4.20 -6.62 2.30
CA VAL A 70 4.97 -7.86 2.27
C VAL A 70 4.79 -8.56 3.60
N GLU A 71 4.20 -9.75 3.55
CA GLU A 71 4.09 -10.66 4.67
C GLU A 71 5.33 -11.54 4.68
N LYS A 72 6.14 -11.47 5.74
CA LYS A 72 7.28 -12.35 5.98
C LYS A 72 6.95 -13.28 7.14
N LYS A 73 7.06 -14.59 6.91
CA LYS A 73 6.91 -15.60 7.97
C LYS A 73 8.29 -16.03 8.44
N LEU A 74 8.68 -15.62 9.64
CA LEU A 74 9.94 -16.05 10.26
C LEU A 74 9.75 -17.46 10.83
N VAL A 75 10.30 -18.45 10.13
CA VAL A 75 10.19 -19.88 10.47
C VAL A 75 10.78 -20.17 11.86
N VAL A 76 11.85 -19.47 12.23
CA VAL A 76 12.60 -19.71 13.48
C VAL A 76 11.85 -19.23 14.72
N GLU A 77 11.05 -18.16 14.62
CA GLU A 77 10.41 -17.54 15.80
C GLU A 77 8.88 -17.69 15.85
N LYS A 78 8.25 -18.38 14.87
CA LYS A 78 6.77 -18.37 14.68
C LYS A 78 6.17 -16.95 14.67
N LYS A 79 6.97 -15.94 14.31
CA LYS A 79 6.52 -14.55 14.20
C LYS A 79 6.15 -14.25 12.75
N ASN A 80 5.00 -13.62 12.57
CA ASN A 80 4.61 -13.04 11.30
C ASN A 80 4.92 -11.56 11.34
N SER A 81 5.61 -11.07 10.32
CA SER A 81 5.86 -9.65 10.11
C SER A 81 5.13 -9.19 8.87
N LEU A 82 4.46 -8.05 8.95
CA LEU A 82 3.75 -7.45 7.84
C LEU A 82 4.31 -6.05 7.61
N VAL A 83 4.99 -5.88 6.48
CA VAL A 83 5.66 -4.63 6.12
C VAL A 83 4.82 -3.91 5.08
N ILE A 84 4.31 -2.73 5.41
CA ILE A 84 3.59 -1.86 4.49
C ILE A 84 4.62 -1.04 3.71
N ILE A 85 4.80 -1.40 2.44
CA ILE A 85 5.89 -0.85 1.61
C ILE A 85 5.44 0.41 0.89
N THR A 86 4.20 0.45 0.39
CA THR A 86 3.72 1.63 -0.33
C THR A 86 2.20 1.76 -0.29
N CYS A 87 1.72 3.00 -0.29
CA CYS A 87 0.32 3.33 -0.59
C CYS A 87 0.19 3.52 -2.10
N LEU A 88 -0.66 2.73 -2.76
CA LEU A 88 -0.90 2.80 -4.20
C LEU A 88 -1.85 3.94 -4.59
N GLY A 89 -2.62 4.46 -3.63
CA GLY A 89 -3.57 5.56 -3.82
C GLY A 89 -5.03 5.08 -3.81
N ASP A 90 -5.95 6.02 -4.04
CA ASP A 90 -7.36 5.72 -4.22
C ASP A 90 -7.62 5.15 -5.63
N ASN A 91 -8.63 4.29 -5.76
CA ASN A 91 -9.21 3.85 -7.02
C ASN A 91 -9.54 5.03 -7.96
N THR A 92 -9.92 6.19 -7.43
CA THR A 92 -10.10 7.42 -8.21
C THR A 92 -8.78 7.96 -8.76
N SER A 93 -7.70 7.98 -7.97
CA SER A 93 -6.35 8.37 -8.41
C SER A 93 -5.80 7.44 -9.50
N HIS A 94 -6.10 6.14 -9.40
CA HIS A 94 -5.79 5.15 -10.45
C HIS A 94 -6.56 5.41 -11.76
N LYS A 95 -7.85 5.78 -11.68
CA LYS A 95 -8.63 6.20 -12.86
C LYS A 95 -8.05 7.46 -13.49
N TRP A 96 -7.68 8.47 -12.69
CA TRP A 96 -7.06 9.70 -13.21
C TRP A 96 -5.72 9.43 -13.91
N TYR A 97 -4.84 8.62 -13.29
CA TYR A 97 -3.54 8.29 -13.88
C TYR A 97 -3.65 7.45 -15.17
N LYS A 98 -4.58 6.48 -15.23
CA LYS A 98 -4.89 5.77 -16.48
C LYS A 98 -5.42 6.71 -17.56
N THR A 99 -6.26 7.67 -17.19
CA THR A 99 -6.84 8.65 -18.11
C THR A 99 -5.79 9.64 -18.63
N GLN A 100 -4.84 10.07 -17.79
CA GLN A 100 -3.69 10.89 -18.19
C GLN A 100 -2.76 10.13 -19.15
N LYS A 101 -2.39 8.88 -18.84
CA LYS A 101 -1.59 8.04 -19.75
C LYS A 101 -2.23 7.85 -21.13
N LEU A 102 -3.55 7.67 -21.17
CA LEU A 102 -4.29 7.57 -22.44
C LEU A 102 -4.34 8.91 -23.21
N LYS A 103 -4.35 10.05 -22.50
CA LYS A 103 -4.28 11.38 -23.13
C LYS A 103 -2.89 11.67 -23.70
N ASP A 104 -1.82 11.31 -22.99
CA ASP A 104 -0.45 11.47 -23.51
C ASP A 104 -0.18 10.57 -24.73
N GLN A 105 -0.70 9.34 -24.74
CA GLN A 105 -0.60 8.45 -25.90
C GLN A 105 -1.37 8.96 -27.13
N ARG A 106 -2.45 9.73 -26.94
CA ARG A 106 -3.23 10.33 -28.03
C ARG A 106 -2.64 11.62 -28.59
N LYS A 107 -1.67 12.25 -27.90
CA LYS A 107 -0.94 13.42 -28.43
C LYS A 107 0.25 13.05 -29.31
N LEU A 108 0.57 11.76 -29.40
CA LEU A 108 1.66 11.21 -30.21
C LEU A 108 1.19 10.69 -31.58
N TYR A 109 -0.08 10.92 -31.95
CA TYR A 109 -0.66 10.60 -33.26
C TYR A 109 -1.31 11.84 -33.86
#